data_AF-A0A7I8WN06-F1
#
_entry.id   AF-A0A7I8WN06-F1
#
_cell.length_a   1.000
_cell.length_b   1.000
_cell.length_c   1.000
_cell.angle_alpha   90.00
_cell.angle_beta   90.00
_cell.angle_gamma   90.00
#
_symmetry.space_group_name_H-M   'P 1'
#
loop_
_entity.id
_entity.type
_entity.pdbx_description
1 polymer ?
#
loop_
_entity_poly.entity_id
_entity_poly.type
_entity_poly.pdbx_seq_one_letter_code
_entity_poly.pdbx_strand_id
1 'polypeptide(L)'
;MKRLLVIFALAVVCNAQNEDKKLSEKLKGILNAAGIQKKPGEIAELISLIKYDAIRLANKYNLYDEVAPLVPQVIHSLLAVPDNDPLGAGLAPVVGALSKVRDTLVSKASLLELLKIDSEIALLNIIRKSPIQSTIVDNLYAVFDAAYLNKSKEDCRRIILAVVQGSYEVGEKLSQSPLHHVNRFFSDISNIDKRHPLGPTLDRVQKSFKELALHLSRYLLIRGRPILQYPLFSFELSNLLVQAKSREDDTILDGLSGNQLLLFEQLVEALKDLKHELK
;
A
#
# COMPACT_ATOMS: atom_id res chain seq x y z
N MET A 1 40.20 -3.13 -34.49
CA MET A 1 39.72 -3.17 -33.09
C MET A 1 39.00 -1.90 -32.62
N LYS A 2 39.57 -0.68 -32.73
CA LYS A 2 38.90 0.55 -32.24
C LYS A 2 37.51 0.86 -32.85
N ARG A 3 37.28 0.59 -34.14
CA ARG A 3 35.96 0.80 -34.79
C ARG A 3 34.87 -0.18 -34.33
N LEU A 4 35.24 -1.42 -33.99
CA LEU A 4 34.31 -2.44 -33.49
C LEU A 4 33.84 -2.12 -32.06
N LEU A 5 34.74 -1.63 -31.21
CA LEU A 5 34.39 -1.16 -29.86
C LEU A 5 33.44 0.04 -29.87
N VAL A 6 33.62 0.98 -30.82
CA VAL A 6 32.73 2.15 -30.97
C VAL A 6 31.36 1.74 -31.50
N ILE A 7 31.29 0.82 -32.47
CA ILE A 7 30.01 0.27 -32.97
C ILE A 7 29.31 -0.55 -31.88
N PHE A 8 30.04 -1.34 -31.10
CA PHE A 8 29.47 -2.11 -29.99
C PHE A 8 28.99 -1.18 -28.86
N ALA A 9 29.76 -0.16 -28.49
CA ALA A 9 29.34 0.83 -27.50
C ALA A 9 28.14 1.65 -27.98
N LEU A 10 28.09 2.05 -29.25
CA LEU A 10 26.92 2.72 -29.85
C LEU A 10 25.71 1.79 -29.92
N ALA A 11 25.89 0.52 -30.29
CA ALA A 11 24.81 -0.46 -30.30
C ALA A 11 24.28 -0.71 -28.88
N VAL A 12 25.15 -0.80 -27.88
CA VAL A 12 24.78 -0.95 -26.46
C VAL A 12 24.06 0.30 -25.95
N VAL A 13 24.54 1.51 -26.28
CA VAL A 13 23.90 2.78 -25.89
C VAL A 13 22.56 2.97 -26.59
N CYS A 14 22.47 2.71 -27.90
CA CYS A 14 21.21 2.78 -28.65
C CYS A 14 20.20 1.72 -28.18
N ASN A 15 20.65 0.51 -27.86
CA ASN A 15 19.78 -0.56 -27.35
C ASN A 15 19.30 -0.25 -25.92
N ALA A 16 20.17 0.32 -25.07
CA ALA A 16 19.80 0.80 -23.74
C ALA A 16 18.79 1.95 -23.81
N GLN A 17 18.98 2.93 -24.70
CA GLN A 17 18.03 4.03 -24.92
C GLN A 17 16.68 3.54 -25.46
N ASN A 18 16.67 2.52 -26.32
CA ASN A 18 15.44 1.94 -26.86
C ASN A 18 14.69 1.10 -25.81
N GLU A 19 15.41 0.34 -24.98
CA GLU A 19 14.83 -0.39 -23.85
C GLU A 19 14.23 0.55 -22.81
N ASP A 20 14.95 1.60 -22.40
CA ASP A 20 14.47 2.57 -21.41
C ASP A 20 13.21 3.30 -21.91
N LYS A 21 13.16 3.62 -23.21
CA LYS A 21 11.96 4.19 -23.83
C LYS A 21 10.77 3.22 -23.75
N LYS A 22 10.97 1.94 -24.11
CA LYS A 22 9.92 0.91 -24.02
C LYS A 22 9.46 0.67 -22.59
N LEU A 23 10.38 0.63 -21.63
CA LEU A 23 10.09 0.50 -20.21
C LEU A 23 9.28 1.70 -19.71
N SER A 24 9.65 2.91 -20.12
CA SER A 24 8.93 4.14 -19.78
C SER A 24 7.50 4.14 -20.31
N GLU A 25 7.31 3.78 -21.58
CA GLU A 25 5.98 3.63 -22.18
C GLU A 25 5.15 2.57 -21.47
N LYS A 26 5.76 1.43 -21.12
CA LYS A 26 5.09 0.33 -20.42
C LYS A 26 4.66 0.72 -18.99
N LEU A 27 5.57 1.31 -18.20
CA LEU A 27 5.26 1.80 -16.85
C LEU A 27 4.17 2.88 -16.89
N LYS A 28 4.25 3.80 -17.85
CA LYS A 28 3.22 4.83 -18.06
C LYS A 28 1.86 4.18 -18.34
N GLY A 29 1.80 3.16 -19.19
CA GLY A 29 0.57 2.42 -19.48
C GLY A 29 -0.03 1.76 -18.24
N ILE A 30 0.80 1.07 -17.44
CA ILE A 30 0.37 0.42 -16.19
C ILE A 30 -0.16 1.44 -15.18
N LEU A 31 0.59 2.52 -14.93
CA LEU A 31 0.21 3.54 -13.95
C LEU A 31 -1.06 4.29 -14.38
N ASN A 32 -1.17 4.67 -15.65
CA ASN A 32 -2.37 5.34 -16.17
C ASN A 32 -3.61 4.45 -16.08
N ALA A 33 -3.48 3.15 -16.35
CA ALA A 33 -4.58 2.21 -16.19
C ALA A 33 -5.05 2.07 -14.74
N ALA A 34 -4.16 2.32 -13.77
CA ALA A 34 -4.47 2.39 -12.35
C ALA A 34 -4.95 3.79 -11.88
N GLY A 35 -5.11 4.75 -12.80
CA GLY A 35 -5.49 6.13 -12.47
C GLY A 35 -4.35 6.96 -11.85
N ILE A 36 -3.11 6.47 -11.89
CA ILE A 36 -1.93 7.14 -11.34
C ILE A 36 -1.25 7.94 -12.45
N GLN A 37 -1.22 9.26 -12.30
CA GLN A 37 -0.51 10.13 -13.23
C GLN A 37 0.84 10.52 -12.64
N LYS A 38 1.92 10.02 -13.25
CA LYS A 38 3.30 10.40 -12.92
C LYS A 38 3.91 11.26 -14.02
N LYS A 39 4.72 12.24 -13.63
CA LYS A 39 5.51 13.05 -14.57
C LYS A 39 6.61 12.16 -15.21
N PRO A 40 7.09 12.49 -16.42
CA PRO A 40 8.15 11.73 -17.07
C PRO A 40 9.41 11.52 -16.22
N GLY A 41 9.79 12.51 -15.41
CA GLY A 41 10.93 12.41 -14.49
C GLY A 41 10.73 11.34 -13.41
N GLU A 42 9.53 11.23 -12.85
CA GLU A 42 9.22 10.19 -11.85
C GLU A 42 9.23 8.78 -12.47
N ILE A 43 8.81 8.65 -13.74
CA ILE A 43 8.90 7.37 -14.44
C ILE A 43 10.36 6.98 -14.69
N ALA A 44 11.23 7.95 -15.02
CA ALA A 44 12.66 7.71 -15.16
C ALA A 44 13.31 7.29 -13.83
N GLU A 45 12.87 7.86 -12.71
CA GLU A 45 13.31 7.44 -11.36
C GLU A 45 12.92 5.99 -11.06
N LEU A 46 11.72 5.55 -11.45
CA LEU A 46 11.28 4.15 -11.31
C LEU A 46 12.14 3.20 -12.14
N ILE A 47 12.47 3.56 -13.38
CA ILE A 47 13.38 2.77 -14.23
C ILE A 47 14.76 2.70 -13.59
N SER A 48 15.26 3.84 -13.09
CA SER A 48 16.55 3.90 -12.41
C SER A 48 16.60 3.01 -11.18
N LEU A 49 15.51 2.98 -10.40
CA LEU A 49 15.38 2.10 -9.25
C LEU A 49 15.52 0.62 -9.65
N ILE A 50 14.78 0.21 -10.68
CA ILE A 50 14.77 -1.17 -11.17
C ILE A 50 16.14 -1.57 -11.72
N LYS A 51 16.80 -0.69 -12.48
CA LYS A 51 18.06 -1.00 -13.18
C LYS A 51 19.31 -0.84 -12.30
N TYR A 52 19.34 0.16 -11.43
CA TYR A 52 20.58 0.62 -10.81
C TYR A 52 20.57 0.57 -9.28
N ASP A 53 19.47 0.94 -8.61
CA ASP A 53 19.49 1.00 -7.14
C ASP A 53 19.64 -0.37 -6.49
N ALA A 54 18.96 -1.40 -7.03
CA ALA A 54 19.11 -2.77 -6.55
C ALA A 54 20.57 -3.27 -6.71
N ILE A 55 21.21 -2.96 -7.84
CA ILE A 55 22.60 -3.32 -8.12
C ILE A 55 23.57 -2.56 -7.23
N ARG A 56 23.33 -1.26 -7.03
CA ARG A 56 24.14 -0.42 -6.14
C ARG A 56 24.09 -0.95 -4.70
N LEU A 57 22.90 -1.32 -4.23
CA LEU A 57 22.73 -1.89 -2.91
C LEU A 57 23.36 -3.29 -2.80
N ALA A 58 23.22 -4.12 -3.83
CA ALA A 58 23.85 -5.43 -3.89
C ALA A 58 25.39 -5.33 -3.83
N ASN A 59 26.00 -4.40 -4.57
CA ASN A 59 27.44 -4.14 -4.53
C ASN A 59 27.91 -3.72 -3.14
N LYS A 60 27.14 -2.88 -2.44
CA LYS A 60 27.45 -2.46 -1.06
C LYS A 60 27.58 -3.65 -0.10
N TYR A 61 26.83 -4.73 -0.34
CA TYR A 61 26.75 -5.90 0.53
C TYR A 61 27.40 -7.16 -0.06
N ASN A 62 28.14 -7.05 -1.16
CA ASN A 62 28.73 -8.18 -1.89
C ASN A 62 27.72 -9.24 -2.35
N LEU A 63 26.51 -8.80 -2.73
CA LEU A 63 25.42 -9.64 -3.25
C LEU A 63 25.23 -9.49 -4.76
N TYR A 64 26.21 -8.91 -5.47
CA TYR A 64 26.08 -8.58 -6.90
C TYR A 64 25.73 -9.80 -7.74
N ASP A 65 26.45 -10.91 -7.56
CA ASP A 65 26.26 -12.13 -8.35
C ASP A 65 24.89 -12.77 -8.11
N GLU A 66 24.25 -12.49 -6.98
CA GLU A 66 22.91 -12.99 -6.65
C GLU A 66 21.80 -12.08 -7.21
N VAL A 67 21.99 -10.76 -7.16
CA VAL A 67 20.96 -9.77 -7.57
C VAL A 67 21.04 -9.43 -9.06
N ALA A 68 22.23 -9.34 -9.65
CA ALA A 68 22.42 -8.94 -11.04
C ALA A 68 21.65 -9.82 -12.04
N PRO A 69 21.57 -11.16 -11.87
CA PRO A 69 20.76 -12.01 -12.76
C PRO A 69 19.25 -11.80 -12.63
N LEU A 70 18.76 -11.22 -11.53
CA LEU A 70 17.34 -11.00 -11.27
C LEU A 70 16.82 -9.71 -11.95
N VAL A 71 17.67 -8.69 -12.11
CA VAL A 71 17.26 -7.41 -12.71
C VAL A 71 16.74 -7.56 -14.15
N PRO A 72 17.41 -8.29 -15.07
CA PRO A 72 16.86 -8.58 -16.39
C PRO A 72 15.52 -9.32 -16.35
N GLN A 73 15.28 -10.16 -15.33
CA GLN A 73 13.99 -10.87 -15.17
C GLN A 73 12.87 -9.89 -14.82
N VAL A 74 13.14 -8.88 -13.99
CA VAL A 74 12.18 -7.81 -13.70
C VAL A 74 11.84 -7.04 -14.97
N ILE A 75 12.87 -6.60 -15.72
CA ILE A 75 12.72 -5.87 -16.98
C ILE A 75 11.91 -6.68 -18.00
N HIS A 76 12.27 -7.95 -18.20
CA HIS A 76 11.58 -8.83 -19.13
C HIS A 76 10.11 -9.04 -18.74
N SER A 77 9.85 -9.29 -17.45
CA SER A 77 8.49 -9.45 -16.93
C SER A 77 7.65 -8.18 -17.13
N LEU A 78 8.26 -7.00 -16.94
CA LEU A 78 7.58 -5.72 -17.12
C LEU A 78 7.19 -5.52 -18.59
N LEU A 79 8.12 -5.75 -19.51
CA LEU A 79 7.87 -5.61 -20.95
C LEU A 79 6.85 -6.63 -21.47
N ALA A 80 6.75 -7.80 -20.82
CA ALA A 80 5.78 -8.84 -21.14
C ALA A 80 4.35 -8.56 -20.64
N VAL A 81 4.12 -7.50 -19.84
CA VAL A 81 2.77 -7.11 -19.41
C VAL A 81 1.92 -6.74 -20.65
N PRO A 82 0.75 -7.38 -20.86
CA PRO A 82 -0.11 -7.09 -22.00
C PRO A 82 -0.69 -5.67 -21.95
N ASP A 83 -0.67 -4.96 -23.09
CA ASP A 83 -1.19 -3.59 -23.16
C ASP A 83 -2.71 -3.50 -23.02
N ASN A 84 -3.43 -4.57 -23.35
CA ASN A 84 -4.88 -4.67 -23.25
C ASN A 84 -5.38 -5.02 -21.83
N ASP A 85 -4.53 -5.59 -20.97
CA ASP A 85 -4.84 -5.85 -19.56
C ASP A 85 -3.63 -5.56 -18.65
N PRO A 86 -3.22 -4.29 -18.55
CA PRO A 86 -1.98 -3.90 -17.89
C PRO A 86 -1.97 -4.12 -16.37
N LEU A 87 -3.15 -4.29 -15.76
CA LEU A 87 -3.32 -4.58 -14.33
C LEU A 87 -3.63 -6.05 -14.04
N GLY A 88 -3.67 -6.90 -15.08
CA GLY A 88 -4.09 -8.29 -14.99
C GLY A 88 -3.07 -9.24 -14.39
N ALA A 89 -3.24 -10.53 -14.73
CA ALA A 89 -2.35 -11.60 -14.28
C ALA A 89 -0.88 -11.39 -14.71
N GLY A 90 -0.65 -10.69 -15.83
CA GLY A 90 0.68 -10.36 -16.32
C GLY A 90 1.52 -9.49 -15.36
N LEU A 91 0.89 -8.81 -14.40
CA LEU A 91 1.61 -8.01 -13.40
C LEU A 91 2.16 -8.87 -12.24
N ALA A 92 1.65 -10.09 -12.03
CA ALA A 92 2.10 -10.97 -10.96
C ALA A 92 3.58 -11.41 -11.10
N PRO A 93 4.08 -11.80 -12.30
CA PRO A 93 5.50 -12.06 -12.52
C PRO A 93 6.42 -10.87 -12.18
N VAL A 94 5.99 -9.64 -12.46
CA VAL A 94 6.76 -8.42 -12.14
C VAL A 94 6.96 -8.29 -10.63
N VAL A 95 5.86 -8.39 -9.88
CA VAL A 95 5.89 -8.37 -8.41
C VAL A 95 6.75 -9.50 -7.87
N GLY A 96 6.63 -10.71 -8.42
CA GLY A 96 7.43 -11.87 -8.01
C GLY A 96 8.92 -11.66 -8.24
N ALA A 97 9.31 -11.10 -9.38
CA ALA A 97 10.71 -10.79 -9.68
C ALA A 97 11.28 -9.70 -8.76
N LEU A 98 10.53 -8.62 -8.51
CA LEU A 98 10.93 -7.57 -7.55
C LEU A 98 11.03 -8.12 -6.12
N SER A 99 10.10 -8.98 -5.72
CA SER A 99 10.12 -9.61 -4.39
C SER A 99 11.35 -10.48 -4.22
N LYS A 100 11.77 -11.25 -5.24
CA LYS A 100 13.03 -12.01 -5.20
C LYS A 100 14.25 -11.11 -5.00
N VAL A 101 14.34 -9.99 -5.74
CA VAL A 101 15.42 -9.00 -5.55
C VAL A 101 15.43 -8.49 -4.11
N ARG A 102 14.24 -8.12 -3.59
CA ARG A 102 14.07 -7.64 -2.22
C ARG A 102 14.47 -8.68 -1.18
N ASP A 103 14.10 -9.95 -1.37
CA ASP A 103 14.37 -11.04 -0.44
C ASP A 103 15.85 -11.44 -0.42
N THR A 104 16.57 -11.30 -1.54
CA THR A 104 18.03 -11.41 -1.53
C THR A 104 18.66 -10.28 -0.70
N LEU A 105 18.20 -9.05 -0.90
CA LEU A 105 18.77 -7.86 -0.24
C LEU A 105 18.42 -7.76 1.26
N VAL A 106 17.25 -8.24 1.69
CA VAL A 106 16.78 -8.11 3.10
C VAL A 106 17.66 -8.83 4.11
N SER A 107 18.46 -9.79 3.66
CA SER A 107 19.43 -10.50 4.51
C SER A 107 20.56 -9.58 5.04
N LYS A 108 20.81 -8.43 4.36
CA LYS A 108 21.93 -7.53 4.67
C LYS A 108 21.55 -6.05 4.71
N ALA A 109 20.60 -5.62 3.89
CA ALA A 109 20.18 -4.23 3.80
C ALA A 109 19.21 -3.86 4.93
N SER A 110 19.30 -2.62 5.40
CA SER A 110 18.32 -2.09 6.36
C SER A 110 16.96 -1.84 5.70
N LEU A 111 15.89 -1.81 6.50
CA LEU A 111 14.54 -1.48 6.01
C LEU A 111 14.45 -0.11 5.32
N LEU A 112 15.35 0.82 5.66
CA LEU A 112 15.40 2.15 5.04
C LEU A 112 15.99 2.10 3.64
N GLU A 113 17.00 1.26 3.42
CA GLU A 113 17.61 1.08 2.11
C GLU A 113 16.69 0.33 1.14
N LEU A 114 15.82 -0.53 1.69
CA LEU A 114 14.82 -1.27 0.93
C LEU A 114 13.54 -0.47 0.66
N LEU A 115 13.39 0.71 1.29
CA LEU A 115 12.15 1.47 1.32
C LEU A 115 11.55 1.71 -0.07
N LYS A 116 12.38 2.08 -1.05
CA LYS A 116 11.90 2.36 -2.40
C LYS A 116 11.44 1.08 -3.12
N ILE A 117 12.17 -0.02 -2.95
CA ILE A 117 11.76 -1.32 -3.53
C ILE A 117 10.46 -1.80 -2.87
N ASP A 118 10.35 -1.67 -1.54
CA ASP A 118 9.14 -2.02 -0.80
C ASP A 118 7.94 -1.16 -1.25
N SER A 119 8.14 0.13 -1.53
CA SER A 119 7.12 1.03 -2.07
C SER A 119 6.57 0.53 -3.41
N GLU A 120 7.45 0.18 -4.34
CA GLU A 120 7.04 -0.30 -5.67
C GLU A 120 6.36 -1.67 -5.60
N ILE A 121 6.85 -2.59 -4.76
CA ILE A 121 6.20 -3.89 -4.53
C ILE A 121 4.80 -3.68 -3.95
N ALA A 122 4.64 -2.80 -2.97
CA ALA A 122 3.35 -2.50 -2.38
C ALA A 122 2.40 -1.90 -3.42
N LEU A 123 2.85 -0.86 -4.14
CA LEU A 123 2.06 -0.21 -5.19
C LEU A 123 1.56 -1.21 -6.24
N LEU A 124 2.46 -2.01 -6.81
CA LEU A 124 2.13 -3.01 -7.83
C LEU A 124 1.19 -4.09 -7.28
N ASN A 125 1.38 -4.51 -6.02
CA ASN A 125 0.48 -5.46 -5.38
C ASN A 125 -0.95 -4.91 -5.23
N ILE A 126 -1.11 -3.63 -4.90
CA ILE A 126 -2.42 -2.98 -4.72
C ILE A 126 -3.13 -2.79 -6.07
N ILE A 127 -2.43 -2.33 -7.12
CA ILE A 127 -3.06 -2.05 -8.41
C ILE A 127 -3.38 -3.31 -9.21
N ARG A 128 -2.70 -4.43 -8.92
CA ARG A 128 -2.93 -5.71 -9.61
C ARG A 128 -4.32 -6.25 -9.33
N LYS A 129 -5.07 -6.55 -10.39
CA LYS A 129 -6.31 -7.34 -10.34
C LYS A 129 -5.99 -8.75 -9.84
N SER A 130 -6.31 -9.00 -8.58
CA SER A 130 -6.12 -10.31 -7.94
C SER A 130 -7.27 -10.60 -6.95
N PRO A 131 -7.56 -11.87 -6.63
CA PRO A 131 -8.61 -12.22 -5.68
C PRO A 131 -8.43 -11.56 -4.31
N ILE A 132 -7.18 -11.43 -3.86
CA ILE A 132 -6.83 -10.77 -2.60
C ILE A 132 -7.21 -9.29 -2.65
N GLN A 133 -6.81 -8.57 -3.70
CA GLN A 133 -7.17 -7.15 -3.85
C GLN A 133 -8.67 -6.94 -4.01
N SER A 134 -9.36 -7.83 -4.73
CA SER A 134 -10.83 -7.79 -4.80
C SER A 134 -11.44 -7.95 -3.42
N THR A 135 -10.91 -8.87 -2.59
CA THR A 135 -11.38 -9.09 -1.22
C THR A 135 -11.20 -7.85 -0.36
N ILE A 136 -10.04 -7.21 -0.40
CA ILE A 136 -9.76 -5.97 0.35
C ILE A 136 -10.75 -4.87 -0.06
N VAL A 137 -10.95 -4.66 -1.36
CA VAL A 137 -11.88 -3.65 -1.89
C VAL A 137 -13.32 -3.97 -1.50
N ASP A 138 -13.75 -5.22 -1.63
CA ASP A 138 -15.11 -5.66 -1.32
C ASP A 138 -15.41 -5.53 0.18
N ASN A 139 -14.43 -5.83 1.04
CA ASN A 139 -14.55 -5.70 2.48
C ASN A 139 -14.65 -4.24 2.91
N LEU A 140 -13.79 -3.37 2.37
CA LEU A 140 -13.86 -1.94 2.65
C LEU A 140 -15.17 -1.33 2.14
N TYR A 141 -15.62 -1.75 0.94
CA TYR A 141 -16.92 -1.36 0.40
C TYR A 141 -18.07 -1.79 1.30
N ALA A 142 -18.06 -3.03 1.83
CA ALA A 142 -19.10 -3.51 2.73
C ALA A 142 -19.21 -2.67 4.01
N VAL A 143 -18.09 -2.16 4.54
CA VAL A 143 -18.10 -1.22 5.68
C VAL A 143 -18.80 0.09 5.29
N PHE A 144 -18.42 0.68 4.15
CA PHE A 144 -18.98 1.96 3.71
C PHE A 144 -20.45 1.86 3.30
N ASP A 145 -20.86 0.72 2.74
CA ASP A 145 -22.24 0.41 2.37
C ASP A 145 -23.11 0.25 3.62
N ALA A 146 -22.65 -0.55 4.60
CA ALA A 146 -23.34 -0.74 5.88
C ALA A 146 -23.45 0.56 6.69
N ALA A 147 -22.49 1.48 6.55
CA ALA A 147 -22.50 2.79 7.19
C ALA A 147 -23.24 3.88 6.39
N TYR A 148 -23.85 3.56 5.25
CA TYR A 148 -24.54 4.51 4.37
C TYR A 148 -23.66 5.69 3.90
N LEU A 149 -22.37 5.45 3.65
CA LEU A 149 -21.39 6.48 3.27
C LEU A 149 -21.33 6.76 1.76
N ASN A 150 -22.17 6.10 0.96
CA ASN A 150 -22.30 6.32 -0.49
C ASN A 150 -20.96 6.25 -1.26
N LYS A 151 -20.09 5.31 -0.89
CA LYS A 151 -18.80 5.09 -1.57
C LYS A 151 -18.90 3.93 -2.53
N SER A 152 -18.40 4.10 -3.76
CA SER A 152 -18.31 3.01 -4.72
C SER A 152 -17.09 2.11 -4.44
N LYS A 153 -17.04 0.93 -5.09
CA LYS A 153 -15.82 0.10 -5.06
C LYS A 153 -14.61 0.81 -5.67
N GLU A 154 -14.85 1.71 -6.63
CA GLU A 154 -13.78 2.51 -7.23
C GLU A 154 -13.24 3.56 -6.24
N ASP A 155 -14.12 4.15 -5.42
CA ASP A 155 -13.68 5.00 -4.31
C ASP A 155 -12.83 4.22 -3.31
N CYS A 156 -13.22 2.99 -2.98
CA CYS A 156 -12.46 2.13 -2.07
C CYS A 156 -11.05 1.85 -2.62
N ARG A 157 -10.94 1.53 -3.92
CA ARG A 157 -9.63 1.33 -4.59
C ARG A 157 -8.77 2.59 -4.52
N ARG A 158 -9.34 3.75 -4.84
CA ARG A 158 -8.65 5.04 -4.79
C ARG A 158 -8.15 5.35 -3.37
N ILE A 159 -8.97 5.11 -2.36
CA ILE A 159 -8.59 5.31 -0.94
C ILE A 159 -7.44 4.37 -0.56
N ILE A 160 -7.56 3.07 -0.87
CA ILE A 160 -6.51 2.06 -0.63
C ILE A 160 -5.17 2.48 -1.26
N LEU A 161 -5.22 2.92 -2.52
CA LEU A 161 -4.04 3.37 -3.25
C LEU A 161 -3.41 4.61 -2.62
N ALA A 162 -4.24 5.59 -2.23
CA ALA A 162 -3.78 6.81 -1.56
C ALA A 162 -3.12 6.51 -0.20
N VAL A 163 -3.64 5.53 0.56
CA VAL A 163 -3.03 5.10 1.82
C VAL A 163 -1.63 4.52 1.59
N VAL A 164 -1.45 3.69 0.58
CA VAL A 164 -0.13 3.10 0.24
C VAL A 164 0.85 4.19 -0.15
N GLN A 165 0.49 5.00 -1.16
CA GLN A 165 1.36 6.04 -1.68
C GLN A 165 1.74 7.06 -0.59
N GLY A 166 0.75 7.54 0.17
CA GLY A 166 0.98 8.48 1.26
C GLY A 166 1.87 7.90 2.36
N SER A 167 1.70 6.62 2.71
CA SER A 167 2.51 5.97 3.75
C SER A 167 3.99 5.88 3.36
N TYR A 168 4.28 5.49 2.11
CA TYR A 168 5.66 5.38 1.62
C TYR A 168 6.30 6.74 1.33
N GLU A 169 5.55 7.72 0.82
CA GLU A 169 6.06 9.09 0.64
C GLU A 169 6.45 9.72 1.97
N VAL A 170 5.61 9.57 3.00
CA VAL A 170 5.93 10.05 4.35
C VAL A 170 7.09 9.24 4.94
N GLY A 171 7.08 7.92 4.77
CA GLY A 171 8.18 7.05 5.19
C GLY A 171 9.54 7.49 4.62
N GLU A 172 9.59 7.88 3.34
CA GLU A 172 10.82 8.36 2.69
C GLU A 172 11.31 9.67 3.32
N LYS A 173 10.42 10.65 3.48
CA LYS A 173 10.74 11.94 4.09
C LYS A 173 11.20 11.82 5.55
N LEU A 174 10.69 10.82 6.27
CA LEU A 174 11.04 10.57 7.67
C LEU A 174 12.19 9.57 7.82
N SER A 175 12.65 8.94 6.74
CA SER A 175 13.59 7.81 6.79
C SER A 175 13.09 6.73 7.74
N GLN A 176 11.85 6.29 7.56
CA GLN A 176 11.20 5.21 8.30
C GLN A 176 10.40 4.31 7.36
N SER A 177 10.52 2.99 7.53
CA SER A 177 9.71 2.07 6.72
C SER A 177 8.29 1.94 7.29
N PRO A 178 7.24 2.14 6.47
CA PRO A 178 5.86 1.92 6.87
C PRO A 178 5.42 0.45 6.65
N LEU A 179 6.28 -0.40 6.07
CA LEU A 179 5.94 -1.73 5.56
C LEU A 179 5.12 -2.57 6.56
N HIS A 180 5.56 -2.65 7.82
CA HIS A 180 4.88 -3.42 8.85
C HIS A 180 3.44 -2.92 9.10
N HIS A 181 3.27 -1.60 9.23
CA HIS A 181 1.98 -0.98 9.51
C HIS A 181 1.03 -1.07 8.31
N VAL A 182 1.56 -0.89 7.09
CA VAL A 182 0.80 -1.06 5.84
C VAL A 182 0.30 -2.50 5.70
N ASN A 183 1.17 -3.49 5.92
CA ASN A 183 0.79 -4.91 5.84
C ASN A 183 -0.27 -5.27 6.88
N ARG A 184 -0.13 -4.78 8.11
CA ARG A 184 -1.11 -5.01 9.17
C ARG A 184 -2.47 -4.40 8.84
N PHE A 185 -2.49 -3.16 8.34
CA PHE A 185 -3.72 -2.50 7.93
C PHE A 185 -4.47 -3.26 6.83
N PHE A 186 -3.76 -3.74 5.80
CA PHE A 186 -4.39 -4.54 4.74
C PHE A 186 -4.82 -5.92 5.19
N SER A 187 -4.09 -6.53 6.13
CA SER A 187 -4.50 -7.78 6.76
C SER A 187 -5.80 -7.61 7.53
N ASP A 188 -5.94 -6.53 8.30
CA ASP A 188 -7.16 -6.25 9.06
C ASP A 188 -8.36 -5.99 8.13
N ILE A 189 -8.19 -5.24 7.02
CA ILE A 189 -9.26 -5.06 6.02
C ILE A 189 -9.65 -6.41 5.41
N SER A 190 -8.68 -7.26 5.06
CA SER A 190 -8.94 -8.58 4.47
C SER A 190 -9.75 -9.49 5.39
N ASN A 191 -9.68 -9.25 6.71
CA ASN A 191 -10.34 -10.05 7.74
C ASN A 191 -11.65 -9.45 8.26
N ILE A 192 -12.21 -8.43 7.59
CA ILE A 192 -13.55 -7.90 7.92
C ILE A 192 -14.58 -9.01 7.75
N ASP A 193 -15.42 -9.21 8.78
CA ASP A 193 -16.57 -10.09 8.67
C ASP A 193 -17.66 -9.41 7.84
N LYS A 194 -17.89 -9.91 6.62
CA LYS A 194 -18.93 -9.36 5.72
C LYS A 194 -20.35 -9.47 6.28
N ARG A 195 -20.61 -10.37 7.23
CA ARG A 195 -21.93 -10.49 7.87
C ARG A 195 -22.16 -9.40 8.92
N HIS A 196 -21.08 -8.92 9.52
CA HIS A 196 -21.10 -7.83 10.50
C HIS A 196 -19.99 -6.82 10.17
N PRO A 197 -20.08 -6.10 9.03
CA PRO A 197 -18.97 -5.25 8.55
C PRO A 197 -18.60 -4.14 9.51
N LEU A 198 -19.58 -3.65 10.27
CA LEU A 198 -19.38 -2.62 11.28
C LEU A 198 -18.89 -3.17 12.63
N GLY A 199 -18.90 -4.49 12.84
CA GLY A 199 -18.62 -5.13 14.13
C GLY A 199 -17.15 -5.07 14.60
N PRO A 200 -16.72 -5.98 15.50
CA PRO A 200 -15.38 -5.96 16.12
C PRO A 200 -14.19 -6.02 15.15
N THR A 201 -14.40 -6.42 13.89
CA THR A 201 -13.37 -6.38 12.86
C THR A 201 -13.11 -4.96 12.34
N LEU A 202 -14.10 -4.06 12.38
CA LEU A 202 -13.93 -2.64 12.06
C LEU A 202 -13.02 -1.95 13.09
N ASP A 203 -13.18 -2.27 14.38
CA ASP A 203 -12.31 -1.73 15.44
C ASP A 203 -10.83 -2.09 15.22
N ARG A 204 -10.55 -3.29 14.71
CA ARG A 204 -9.19 -3.71 14.34
C ARG A 204 -8.64 -2.88 13.20
N VAL A 205 -9.43 -2.66 12.14
CA VAL A 205 -9.06 -1.80 11.00
C VAL A 205 -8.80 -0.36 11.45
N GLN A 206 -9.68 0.20 12.29
CA GLN A 206 -9.47 1.53 12.87
C GLN A 206 -8.18 1.60 13.70
N LYS A 207 -7.91 0.57 14.51
CA LYS A 207 -6.71 0.51 15.34
C LYS A 207 -5.44 0.45 14.51
N SER A 208 -5.34 -0.45 13.53
CA SER A 208 -4.16 -0.51 12.66
C SER A 208 -4.00 0.72 11.79
N PHE A 209 -5.09 1.34 11.34
CA PHE A 209 -5.02 2.62 10.64
C PHE A 209 -4.49 3.74 11.55
N LYS A 210 -4.98 3.83 12.80
CA LYS A 210 -4.46 4.78 13.79
C LYS A 210 -2.99 4.52 14.11
N GLU A 211 -2.58 3.26 14.23
CA GLU A 211 -1.17 2.91 14.45
C GLU A 211 -0.29 3.28 13.25
N LEU A 212 -0.74 3.05 12.01
CA LEU A 212 -0.07 3.50 10.79
C LEU A 212 0.06 5.03 10.79
N ALA A 213 -1.02 5.75 11.07
CA ALA A 213 -1.01 7.20 11.15
C ALA A 213 -0.09 7.72 12.26
N LEU A 214 -0.09 7.08 13.43
CA LEU A 214 0.76 7.43 14.58
C LEU A 214 2.24 7.16 14.32
N HIS A 215 2.57 6.03 13.70
CA HIS A 215 3.94 5.71 13.28
C HIS A 215 4.50 6.81 12.40
N LEU A 216 3.69 7.28 11.44
CA LEU A 216 4.04 8.36 10.54
C LEU A 216 4.02 9.75 11.21
N SER A 217 3.21 9.98 12.24
CA SER A 217 3.09 11.30 12.91
C SER A 217 4.08 11.51 14.07
N ARG A 218 4.48 10.47 14.79
CA ARG A 218 5.33 10.56 15.99
C ARG A 218 6.73 11.10 15.70
N TYR A 219 7.21 11.00 14.47
CA TYR A 219 8.52 11.54 14.07
C TYR A 219 8.51 13.07 13.87
N LEU A 220 7.35 13.68 13.61
CA LEU A 220 7.23 15.14 13.39
C LEU A 220 7.35 15.94 14.69
N LEU A 221 6.89 15.36 15.82
CA LEU A 221 7.02 15.94 17.16
C LEU A 221 8.48 16.07 17.60
N ILE A 222 9.36 15.17 17.15
CA ILE A 222 10.78 15.15 17.54
C ILE A 222 11.59 16.27 16.84
N ARG A 223 11.08 16.84 15.72
CA ARG A 223 11.75 17.91 14.97
C ARG A 223 11.07 19.28 15.06
N GLY A 224 10.13 19.47 15.98
CA GLY A 224 9.48 20.77 16.23
C GLY A 224 8.67 21.33 15.06
N ARG A 225 8.30 20.49 14.08
CA ARG A 225 7.40 20.91 12.99
C ARG A 225 5.98 20.46 13.31
N PRO A 226 4.96 21.33 13.19
CA PRO A 226 3.59 20.96 13.46
C PRO A 226 3.16 19.78 12.58
N ILE A 227 2.52 18.79 13.20
CA ILE A 227 1.94 17.58 12.57
C ILE A 227 0.98 17.93 11.39
N LEU A 228 0.49 19.17 11.37
CA LEU A 228 -0.62 19.65 10.56
C LEU A 228 -0.30 19.98 9.09
N GLN A 229 0.95 19.83 8.63
CA GLN A 229 1.33 20.16 7.25
C GLN A 229 1.53 18.95 6.32
N TYR A 230 1.25 17.72 6.75
CA TYR A 230 1.13 16.58 5.85
C TYR A 230 -0.35 16.33 5.54
N PRO A 231 -0.86 16.86 4.43
CA PRO A 231 -2.26 16.77 4.09
C PRO A 231 -2.53 15.42 3.40
N LEU A 232 -3.78 14.97 3.51
CA LEU A 232 -4.48 14.00 2.63
C LEU A 232 -4.52 12.51 3.02
N PHE A 233 -3.43 11.82 3.40
CA PHE A 233 -3.52 10.34 3.52
C PHE A 233 -4.39 9.83 4.69
N SER A 234 -4.53 10.63 5.77
CA SER A 234 -5.19 10.20 7.01
C SER A 234 -6.62 10.70 7.19
N PHE A 235 -6.98 11.88 6.68
CA PHE A 235 -8.25 12.51 7.06
C PHE A 235 -9.48 11.85 6.44
N GLU A 236 -9.48 11.57 5.13
CA GLU A 236 -10.68 11.01 4.49
C GLU A 236 -11.00 9.63 5.05
N LEU A 237 -10.05 8.70 5.01
CA LEU A 237 -10.27 7.35 5.51
C LEU A 237 -10.50 7.32 7.04
N SER A 238 -9.76 8.12 7.84
CA SER A 238 -10.03 8.19 9.28
C SER A 238 -11.45 8.67 9.54
N ASN A 239 -11.89 9.72 8.85
CA ASN A 239 -13.23 10.28 9.03
C ASN A 239 -14.31 9.27 8.60
N LEU A 240 -14.12 8.59 7.46
CA LEU A 240 -15.05 7.57 6.99
C LEU A 240 -15.13 6.39 7.97
N LEU A 241 -14.00 5.92 8.51
CA LEU A 241 -14.01 4.84 9.49
C LEU A 241 -14.65 5.27 10.82
N VAL A 242 -14.42 6.50 11.27
CA VAL A 242 -15.06 7.06 12.48
C VAL A 242 -16.58 7.20 12.28
N GLN A 243 -17.01 7.71 11.12
CA GLN A 243 -18.43 7.78 10.77
C GLN A 243 -19.06 6.39 10.71
N ALA A 244 -18.37 5.40 10.12
CA ALA A 244 -18.84 4.03 10.08
C ALA A 244 -19.03 3.43 11.48
N LYS A 245 -18.10 3.69 12.41
CA LYS A 245 -18.22 3.27 13.81
C LYS A 245 -19.37 3.96 14.54
N SER A 246 -19.54 5.27 14.34
CA SER A 246 -20.69 6.00 14.90
C SER A 246 -22.02 5.39 14.46
N ARG A 247 -22.12 4.89 13.22
CA ARG A 247 -23.30 4.19 12.73
C ARG A 247 -23.50 2.81 13.34
N GLU A 248 -22.44 2.11 13.72
CA GLU A 248 -22.56 0.88 14.51
C GLU A 248 -23.20 1.18 15.87
N ASP A 249 -22.70 2.21 16.55
CA ASP A 249 -23.22 2.63 17.85
C ASP A 249 -24.70 3.07 17.74
N ASP A 250 -25.05 3.82 16.69
CA ASP A 250 -26.44 4.23 16.41
C ASP A 250 -27.34 3.02 16.06
N THR A 251 -26.87 2.08 15.24
CA THR A 251 -27.69 0.92 14.81
C THR A 251 -27.89 -0.13 15.90
N ILE A 252 -26.94 -0.27 16.84
CA ILE A 252 -27.14 -1.06 18.06
C ILE A 252 -28.27 -0.45 18.90
N LEU A 253 -28.32 0.89 19.00
CA LEU A 253 -29.34 1.59 19.76
C LEU A 253 -30.71 1.61 19.04
N ASP A 254 -30.72 1.84 17.73
CA ASP A 254 -31.95 1.90 16.91
C ASP A 254 -32.56 0.51 16.66
N GLY A 255 -31.75 -0.55 16.66
CA GLY A 255 -32.21 -1.93 16.50
C GLY A 255 -32.82 -2.55 17.76
N LEU A 256 -32.59 -1.94 18.92
CA LEU A 256 -33.18 -2.32 20.19
C LEU A 256 -34.51 -1.57 20.35
N SER A 257 -35.63 -2.29 20.33
CA SER A 257 -36.95 -1.69 20.60
C SER A 257 -37.68 -2.43 21.72
N GLY A 258 -38.49 -1.67 22.49
CA GLY A 258 -39.26 -2.20 23.61
C GLY A 258 -38.40 -2.88 24.68
N ASN A 259 -38.71 -4.12 25.03
CA ASN A 259 -38.04 -4.86 26.10
C ASN A 259 -36.54 -5.10 25.89
N GLN A 260 -36.05 -5.07 24.64
CA GLN A 260 -34.63 -5.32 24.36
C GLN A 260 -33.75 -4.11 24.73
N LEU A 261 -34.26 -2.89 24.50
CA LEU A 261 -33.59 -1.66 24.90
C LEU A 261 -33.58 -1.53 26.43
N LEU A 262 -34.70 -1.89 27.06
CA LEU A 262 -34.85 -1.91 28.51
C LEU A 262 -33.94 -2.96 29.18
N LEU A 263 -33.79 -4.14 28.57
CA LEU A 263 -32.82 -5.15 28.99
C LEU A 263 -31.38 -4.66 28.83
N PHE A 264 -31.05 -3.99 27.72
CA PHE A 264 -29.72 -3.42 27.51
C PHE A 264 -29.39 -2.34 28.56
N GLU A 265 -30.32 -1.42 28.82
CA GLU A 265 -30.19 -0.39 29.86
C GLU A 265 -30.00 -1.01 31.26
N GLN A 266 -30.80 -2.02 31.60
CA GLN A 266 -30.66 -2.76 32.86
C GLN A 266 -29.32 -3.48 32.98
N LEU A 267 -28.81 -4.07 31.89
CA LEU A 267 -27.54 -4.77 31.87
C LEU A 267 -26.37 -3.78 32.02
N VAL A 268 -26.47 -2.60 31.41
CA VAL A 268 -25.48 -1.53 31.54
C VAL A 268 -25.44 -0.98 32.97
N GLU A 269 -26.58 -0.76 33.62
CA GLU A 269 -26.62 -0.32 35.03
C GLU A 269 -26.09 -1.41 35.97
N ALA A 270 -26.50 -2.67 35.79
CA ALA A 270 -25.97 -3.78 36.58
C ALA A 270 -24.43 -3.92 36.45
N LEU A 271 -23.87 -3.67 35.26
CA LEU A 271 -22.42 -3.67 35.05
C LEU A 271 -21.72 -2.47 35.70
N LYS A 272 -22.38 -1.31 35.81
CA LYS A 272 -21.84 -0.14 36.53
C LYS A 272 -21.80 -0.39 38.03
N ASP A 273 -22.86 -0.97 38.57
CA ASP A 273 -22.97 -1.35 40.00
C ASP A 273 -21.91 -2.39 40.35
N LEU A 274 -21.77 -3.44 39.54
CA LEU A 274 -20.74 -4.46 39.73
C LEU A 274 -19.32 -3.87 39.69
N LYS A 275 -19.08 -2.87 38.83
CA LYS A 275 -17.80 -2.16 38.75
C LYS A 275 -17.54 -1.27 39.97
N HIS A 276 -18.59 -0.79 40.64
CA HIS A 276 -18.48 -0.06 41.91
C HIS A 276 -18.20 -1.02 43.07
N GLU A 277 -18.80 -2.21 43.09
CA GLU A 277 -18.55 -3.23 44.12
C GLU A 277 -17.19 -3.91 44.00
N LEU A 278 -16.61 -3.95 42.80
CA LEU A 278 -15.26 -4.49 42.54
C LEU A 278 -14.11 -3.49 42.77
N LYS A 279 -14.41 -2.26 43.20
CA LYS A 279 -13.42 -1.23 43.59
C LYS A 279 -13.37 -1.07 45.10
#